data_AF-A0A0A2KIW6-F1
#
_entry.id   AF-A0A0A2KIW6-F1
#
_cell.length_a   1.000
_cell.length_b   1.000
_cell.length_c   1.000
_cell.angle_alpha   90.00
_cell.angle_beta   90.00
_cell.angle_gamma   90.00
#
_symmetry.space_group_name_H-M   'P 1'
#
loop_
_entity.id
_entity.type
_entity.pdbx_description
1 polymer ?
#
loop_
_entity_poly.entity_id
_entity_poly.type
_entity_poly.pdbx_seq_one_letter_code
_entity_poly.pdbx_strand_id
1 'polypeptide(L)'
;MKSISIVVAALAVGAFADLHTQGVCIDKPAKGVEVYNQAATEQACTAYKNRNTGNKQWDKCPDCTLKNEQDLLYYCESQGWHIGGDELHYYCTQHGASDSIAW
;
A
#
# COMPACT_ATOMS: atom_id res chain seq x y z
N MET A 1 -16.66 12.97 -52.25
CA MET A 1 -17.14 12.45 -50.94
C MET A 1 -15.93 12.39 -50.02
N LYS A 2 -15.87 13.25 -48.99
CA LYS A 2 -14.73 13.35 -48.06
C LYS A 2 -15.02 12.47 -46.85
N SER A 3 -14.29 11.37 -46.70
CA SER A 3 -14.39 10.48 -45.53
C SER A 3 -13.89 11.21 -44.29
N ILE A 4 -14.75 11.35 -43.28
CA ILE A 4 -14.41 11.90 -41.97
C ILE A 4 -14.04 10.72 -41.08
N SER A 5 -12.75 10.54 -40.79
CA SER A 5 -12.28 9.57 -39.81
C SER A 5 -12.57 10.08 -38.41
N ILE A 6 -13.48 9.42 -37.69
CA ILE A 6 -13.74 9.66 -36.27
C ILE A 6 -12.72 8.86 -35.46
N VAL A 7 -11.77 9.55 -34.83
CA VAL A 7 -10.88 8.94 -33.84
C VAL A 7 -11.63 8.89 -32.51
N VAL A 8 -12.05 7.69 -32.11
CA VAL A 8 -12.63 7.44 -30.79
C VAL A 8 -11.48 7.26 -29.80
N ALA A 9 -11.19 8.29 -29.00
CA ALA A 9 -10.26 8.16 -27.88
C ALA A 9 -11.00 7.47 -26.72
N ALA A 10 -10.65 6.21 -26.44
CA ALA A 10 -11.15 5.50 -25.28
C ALA A 10 -10.46 6.05 -24.01
N LEU A 11 -11.18 6.84 -23.23
CA LEU A 11 -10.77 7.26 -21.88
C LEU A 11 -10.89 6.03 -20.97
N ALA A 12 -9.76 5.35 -20.73
CA ALA A 12 -9.69 4.33 -19.69
C ALA A 12 -9.83 5.02 -18.33
N VAL A 13 -11.05 5.03 -17.78
CA VAL A 13 -11.31 5.31 -16.37
C VAL A 13 -10.77 4.14 -15.55
N GLY A 14 -9.47 4.18 -15.25
CA GLY A 14 -8.86 3.25 -14.31
C GLY A 14 -9.41 3.52 -12.91
N ALA A 15 -9.80 2.47 -12.20
CA ALA A 15 -9.93 2.56 -10.74
C ALA A 15 -8.54 2.90 -10.20
N PHE A 16 -8.36 4.12 -9.71
CA PHE A 16 -7.21 4.48 -8.90
C PHE A 16 -7.44 3.79 -7.56
N ALA A 17 -6.66 2.75 -7.26
CA ALA A 17 -6.45 2.43 -5.86
C ALA A 17 -5.85 3.68 -5.21
N ASP A 18 -6.30 4.02 -3.99
CA ASP A 18 -5.61 5.04 -3.20
C ASP A 18 -4.26 4.43 -2.82
N LEU A 19 -3.24 4.82 -3.57
CA LEU A 19 -1.88 4.36 -3.39
C LEU A 19 -1.14 5.39 -2.55
N HIS A 20 -0.17 4.89 -1.80
CA HIS A 20 0.59 5.61 -0.82
C HIS A 20 2.07 5.28 -0.99
N THR A 21 2.91 6.13 -0.43
CA THR A 21 4.34 5.88 -0.40
C THR A 21 4.77 5.14 0.84
N GLN A 22 4.02 5.28 1.93
CA GLN A 22 4.40 4.78 3.24
C GLN A 22 3.24 4.07 3.93
N GLY A 23 3.57 3.17 4.85
CA GLY A 23 2.58 2.48 5.66
C GLY A 23 3.13 1.86 6.94
N VAL A 24 2.28 1.84 7.97
CA VAL A 24 2.54 1.21 9.27
C VAL A 24 1.32 0.43 9.75
N CYS A 25 1.56 -0.55 10.62
CA CYS A 25 0.52 -1.28 11.33
C CYS A 25 0.31 -0.69 12.72
N ILE A 26 -0.94 -0.68 13.18
CA ILE A 26 -1.31 -0.17 14.50
C ILE A 26 -2.27 -1.11 15.23
N ASP A 27 -2.27 -1.02 16.55
CA ASP A 27 -3.27 -1.59 17.44
C ASP A 27 -4.24 -0.53 17.94
N LYS A 28 -5.49 -0.96 18.18
CA LYS A 28 -6.56 -0.11 18.69
C LYS A 28 -7.08 -0.66 20.03
N PRO A 29 -6.29 -0.59 21.13
CA PRO A 29 -6.63 -1.22 22.40
C PRO A 29 -7.83 -0.56 23.11
N ALA A 30 -8.15 0.69 22.75
CA ALA A 30 -9.31 1.41 23.23
C ALA A 30 -9.80 2.39 22.15
N LYS A 31 -11.05 2.86 22.30
CA LYS A 31 -11.64 3.83 21.36
C LYS A 31 -10.79 5.10 21.32
N GLY A 32 -10.33 5.46 20.12
CA GLY A 32 -9.53 6.66 19.88
C GLY A 32 -8.06 6.55 20.31
N VAL A 33 -7.59 5.34 20.66
CA VAL A 33 -6.18 5.07 20.95
C VAL A 33 -5.61 4.25 19.82
N GLU A 34 -4.51 4.73 19.24
CA GLU A 34 -3.74 4.04 18.21
C GLU A 34 -2.33 3.84 18.73
N VAL A 35 -1.85 2.59 18.71
CA VAL A 35 -0.52 2.22 19.20
C VAL A 35 0.23 1.58 18.05
N TYR A 36 1.44 2.06 17.79
CA TYR A 36 2.28 1.50 16.75
C TYR A 36 2.62 0.03 17.01
N ASN A 37 2.48 -0.82 15.99
CA ASN A 37 2.83 -2.23 16.05
C ASN A 37 4.00 -2.52 15.09
N GLN A 38 5.21 -2.50 15.64
CA GLN A 38 6.44 -2.72 14.88
C GLN A 38 6.49 -4.10 14.23
N ALA A 39 6.23 -5.16 15.01
CA ALA A 39 6.34 -6.52 14.52
C ALA A 39 5.42 -6.77 13.31
N ALA A 40 4.17 -6.32 13.38
CA ALA A 40 3.26 -6.40 12.25
C ALA A 40 3.72 -5.54 11.06
N THR A 41 4.28 -4.35 11.31
CA THR A 41 4.78 -3.47 10.25
C THR A 41 5.94 -4.10 9.46
N GLU A 42 6.89 -4.73 10.16
CA GLU A 42 8.02 -5.42 9.52
C GLU A 42 7.56 -6.60 8.65
N GLN A 43 6.61 -7.39 9.16
CA GLN A 43 6.05 -8.52 8.44
C GLN A 43 5.21 -8.07 7.24
N ALA A 44 4.37 -7.05 7.41
CA ALA A 44 3.58 -6.48 6.33
C ALA A 44 4.47 -5.91 5.22
N CYS A 45 5.56 -5.21 5.56
CA CYS A 45 6.49 -4.72 4.55
C CYS A 45 7.20 -5.84 3.80
N THR A 46 7.55 -6.92 4.51
CA THR A 46 8.11 -8.13 3.89
C THR A 46 7.11 -8.77 2.92
N ALA A 47 5.83 -8.83 3.28
CA ALA A 47 4.78 -9.33 2.41
C ALA A 47 4.62 -8.47 1.14
N TYR A 48 4.61 -7.14 1.28
CA TYR A 48 4.60 -6.21 0.15
C TYR A 48 5.80 -6.40 -0.78
N LYS A 49 7.02 -6.53 -0.22
CA LYS A 49 8.23 -6.74 -1.02
C LYS A 49 8.16 -8.00 -1.87
N ASN A 50 7.52 -9.05 -1.33
CA ASN A 50 7.35 -10.33 -2.01
C ASN A 50 6.09 -10.40 -2.88
N ARG A 51 5.30 -9.33 -2.95
CA ARG A 51 4.02 -9.30 -3.63
C ARG A 51 4.19 -9.42 -5.15
N ASN A 52 3.43 -10.34 -5.74
CA ASN A 52 3.35 -10.54 -7.18
C ASN A 52 2.01 -11.23 -7.55
N THR A 53 0.90 -10.48 -7.54
CA THR A 53 -0.47 -11.00 -7.70
C THR A 53 -1.07 -10.73 -9.08
N GLY A 54 -0.34 -10.07 -9.97
CA GLY A 54 -0.88 -9.56 -11.23
C GLY A 54 0.09 -8.62 -11.94
N ASN A 55 -0.42 -7.65 -12.70
CA ASN A 55 0.39 -6.74 -13.53
C ASN A 55 0.06 -5.26 -13.34
N LYS A 56 -0.83 -4.92 -12.41
CA LYS A 56 -1.13 -3.53 -12.06
C LYS A 56 -0.08 -3.01 -11.07
N GLN A 57 -0.07 -1.68 -10.86
CA GLN A 57 0.91 -1.04 -9.98
C GLN A 57 0.88 -1.66 -8.57
N TRP A 58 -0.29 -1.79 -7.96
CA TRP A 58 -0.46 -2.38 -6.63
C TRP A 58 -0.33 -3.91 -6.57
N ASP A 59 -0.17 -4.60 -7.71
CA ASP A 59 0.01 -6.06 -7.72
C ASP A 59 1.46 -6.46 -7.39
N LYS A 60 2.38 -5.49 -7.32
CA LYS A 60 3.81 -5.68 -7.07
C LYS A 60 4.32 -4.53 -6.21
N CYS A 61 5.37 -4.76 -5.43
CA CYS A 61 6.12 -3.68 -4.82
C CYS A 61 7.64 -3.94 -4.91
N PRO A 62 8.24 -3.79 -6.10
CA PRO A 62 9.65 -4.10 -6.32
C PRO A 62 10.59 -3.19 -5.53
N ASP A 63 10.14 -1.99 -5.18
CA ASP A 63 10.90 -0.98 -4.44
C ASP A 63 10.56 -0.93 -2.94
N CYS A 64 9.56 -1.69 -2.47
CA CYS A 64 9.21 -1.72 -1.05
C CYS A 64 10.44 -2.03 -0.18
N THR A 65 10.63 -1.22 0.84
CA THR A 65 11.77 -1.33 1.75
C THR A 65 11.31 -0.94 3.15
N LEU A 66 11.70 -1.73 4.14
CA LEU A 66 11.54 -1.34 5.54
C LEU A 66 12.54 -0.21 5.85
N LYS A 67 12.03 0.93 6.25
CA LYS A 67 12.80 2.09 6.73
C LYS A 67 12.59 2.26 8.22
N ASN A 68 13.45 3.06 8.85
CA ASN A 68 13.22 3.51 10.20
C ASN A 68 13.61 4.97 10.39
N GLU A 69 12.98 5.61 11.38
CA GLU A 69 13.40 6.89 11.94
C GLU A 69 13.97 6.65 13.33
N GLN A 70 15.28 6.90 13.48
CA GLN A 70 16.01 6.84 14.74
C GLN A 70 15.82 5.52 15.51
N ASP A 71 15.63 4.41 14.80
CA ASP A 71 15.31 3.09 15.37
C ASP A 71 14.07 3.05 16.28
N LEU A 72 13.19 4.06 16.19
CA LEU A 72 11.95 4.17 16.99
C LEU A 72 10.70 3.83 16.19
N LEU A 73 10.64 4.28 14.94
CA LEU A 73 9.51 4.06 14.06
C LEU A 73 9.99 3.33 12.81
N TYR A 74 9.56 2.09 12.63
CA TYR A 74 9.78 1.35 11.38
C TYR A 74 8.53 1.46 10.51
N TYR A 75 8.71 1.69 9.22
CA TYR A 75 7.61 1.84 8.27
C TYR A 75 8.01 1.23 6.94
N CYS A 76 7.01 0.77 6.19
CA CYS A 76 7.24 0.33 4.84
C CYS A 76 7.23 1.53 3.90
N GLU A 77 8.23 1.66 3.04
CA GLU A 77 8.33 2.72 2.05
C GLU A 77 8.38 2.15 0.63
N SER A 78 7.65 2.78 -0.29
CA SER A 78 7.69 2.60 -1.74
C SER A 78 7.64 3.97 -2.41
N GLN A 79 8.74 4.37 -3.06
CA GLN A 79 8.79 5.61 -3.84
C GLN A 79 7.93 5.54 -5.11
N GLY A 80 7.66 4.32 -5.59
CA GLY A 80 6.83 4.01 -6.75
C GLY A 80 5.33 3.97 -6.45
N TRP A 81 4.87 4.39 -5.27
CA TRP A 81 3.45 4.44 -4.91
C TRP A 81 2.77 3.07 -5.06
N HIS A 82 3.30 2.04 -4.42
CA HIS A 82 2.76 0.68 -4.52
C HIS A 82 1.90 0.25 -3.32
N ILE A 83 1.83 1.05 -2.25
CA ILE A 83 1.13 0.68 -1.01
C ILE A 83 -0.35 1.09 -1.11
N GLY A 84 -1.25 0.12 -1.24
CA GLY A 84 -2.71 0.36 -1.19
C GLY A 84 -3.28 0.20 0.22
N GLY A 85 -4.19 1.09 0.64
CA GLY A 85 -4.76 1.08 2.00
C GLY A 85 -5.40 -0.26 2.42
N ASP A 86 -6.31 -0.79 1.59
CA ASP A 86 -6.98 -2.08 1.89
C ASP A 86 -5.99 -3.25 2.00
N GLU A 87 -4.96 -3.25 1.16
CA GLU A 87 -3.96 -4.31 1.12
C GLU A 87 -2.99 -4.21 2.31
N LEU A 88 -2.64 -3.00 2.74
CA LEU A 88 -1.86 -2.78 3.95
C LEU A 88 -2.64 -3.25 5.17
N HIS A 89 -3.92 -2.91 5.25
CA HIS A 89 -4.81 -3.39 6.32
C HIS A 89 -4.86 -4.92 6.35
N TYR A 90 -5.00 -5.56 5.19
CA TYR A 90 -4.96 -7.02 5.08
C TYR A 90 -3.66 -7.61 5.67
N TYR A 91 -2.49 -7.15 5.25
CA TYR A 91 -1.23 -7.69 5.78
C TYR A 91 -1.04 -7.37 7.27
N CYS A 92 -1.38 -6.16 7.72
CA CYS A 92 -1.29 -5.80 9.13
C CYS A 92 -2.15 -6.72 10.01
N THR A 93 -3.40 -6.96 9.63
CA THR A 93 -4.30 -7.83 10.38
C THR A 93 -3.90 -9.30 10.31
N GLN A 94 -3.35 -9.77 9.19
CA GLN A 94 -2.76 -11.11 9.10
C GLN A 94 -1.59 -11.33 10.07
N HIS A 95 -0.87 -10.25 10.42
CA HIS A 95 0.26 -10.28 11.35
C HIS A 95 -0.11 -9.81 12.76
N GLY A 96 -1.40 -9.76 13.09
CA GLY A 96 -1.89 -9.57 14.46
C GLY A 96 -2.06 -8.11 14.90
N ALA A 97 -1.89 -7.14 14.00
CA ALA A 97 -2.29 -5.77 14.27
C ALA A 97 -3.81 -5.59 14.12
N SER A 98 -4.34 -4.53 14.72
CA SER A 98 -5.78 -4.22 14.64
C SER A 98 -6.15 -3.45 13.36
N ASP A 99 -5.23 -2.65 12.84
CA ASP A 99 -5.45 -1.77 11.69
C ASP A 99 -4.12 -1.33 11.04
N SER A 100 -4.21 -0.44 10.05
CA SER A 100 -3.09 0.16 9.34
C SER A 100 -3.29 1.66 9.09
N ILE A 101 -2.19 2.37 8.85
CA ILE A 101 -2.18 3.76 8.38
C ILE A 101 -1.25 3.83 7.16
N ALA A 102 -1.69 4.48 6.07
CA ALA A 102 -0.91 4.68 4.85
C ALA A 102 -0.92 6.16 4.43
N TRP A 103 0.18 6.65 3.85
CA TRP A 103 0.32 8.04 3.35
C TRP A 103 1.27 8.21 2.16
#